data_AF-A0AAW9IZY6-F1
#
_entry.id   AF-A0AAW9IZY6-F1
#
_cell.length_a   1.000
_cell.length_b   1.000
_cell.length_c   1.000
_cell.angle_alpha   90.00
_cell.angle_beta   90.00
_cell.angle_gamma   90.00
#
_symmetry.space_group_name_H-M   'P 1'
#
loop_
_entity.id
_entity.type
_entity.pdbx_description
1 polymer ?
#
loop_
_entity_poly.entity_id
_entity_poly.type
_entity_poly.pdbx_seq_one_letter_code
_entity_poly.pdbx_strand_id
1 'polypeptide(L)'
;MYLVGAFVEMATSDEQKNQTFKNVVSFGVTRNTIAISKVITAVILSILSAFIILTAFSISGLILLGGPSDFLSEFLIRFSLASVLWIAAISIGTFIALVFNSSNISAIVYFGIFLMTKNIISLVSLL
;
A
#
# COMPACT_ATOMS: atom_id res chain seq x y z
N MET A 1 -2.41 -6.91 0.39
CA MET A 1 -2.44 -5.88 1.45
C MET A 1 -1.18 -5.83 2.28
N TYR A 2 -0.58 -6.95 2.72
CA TYR A 2 0.61 -6.91 3.58
C TYR A 2 1.83 -6.19 2.96
N LEU A 3 2.07 -6.36 1.65
CA LEU A 3 3.12 -5.63 0.93
C LEU A 3 2.92 -4.11 0.91
N VAL A 4 1.67 -3.63 1.00
CA VAL A 4 1.36 -2.20 0.98
C VAL A 4 1.97 -1.47 2.17
N GLY A 5 1.96 -2.11 3.35
CA GLY A 5 2.61 -1.56 4.55
C GLY A 5 4.10 -1.33 4.35
N ALA A 6 4.78 -2.25 3.64
CA ALA A 6 6.19 -2.10 3.30
C ALA A 6 6.44 -0.95 2.32
N PHE A 7 5.56 -0.73 1.33
CA PHE A 7 5.70 0.42 0.40
C PHE A 7 5.49 1.77 1.08
N VAL A 8 4.53 1.83 2.00
CA VAL A 8 4.32 3.03 2.83
C VAL A 8 5.55 3.29 3.69
N GLU A 9 6.03 2.29 4.43
CA GLU A 9 7.25 2.39 5.23
C GLU A 9 8.46 2.79 4.37
N MET A 10 8.61 2.24 3.16
CA MET A 10 9.68 2.61 2.25
C MET A 10 9.58 4.08 1.82
N ALA A 11 8.36 4.58 1.56
CA ALA A 11 8.16 5.97 1.16
C ALA A 11 8.37 6.96 2.33
N THR A 12 8.04 6.58 3.57
CA THR A 12 8.00 7.49 4.72
C THR A 12 9.18 7.36 5.68
N SER A 13 9.77 6.17 5.83
CA SER A 13 10.74 5.88 6.89
C SER A 13 12.05 6.67 6.76
N ASP A 14 12.49 7.00 5.55
CA ASP A 14 13.73 7.78 5.35
C ASP A 14 13.63 9.19 5.93
N GLU A 15 12.46 9.83 5.84
CA GLU A 15 12.23 11.16 6.44
C GLU A 15 12.08 11.09 7.95
N GLN A 16 11.46 10.03 8.46
CA GLN A 16 11.30 9.80 9.90
C GLN A 16 12.67 9.53 10.56
N LYS A 17 13.52 8.71 9.92
CA LYS A 17 14.87 8.38 10.43
C LYS A 17 15.82 9.57 10.40
N ASN A 18 15.81 10.33 9.31
CA ASN A 18 16.74 11.46 9.13
C ASN A 18 16.19 12.80 9.66
N GLN A 19 14.98 12.81 10.23
CA GLN A 19 14.28 14.01 10.74
C GLN A 19 14.19 15.17 9.73
N THR A 20 14.25 14.88 8.43
CA THR A 20 14.30 15.90 7.36
C THR A 20 12.95 16.55 7.10
N PHE A 21 11.86 16.00 7.64
CA PHE A 21 10.51 16.55 7.49
C PHE A 21 10.42 18.02 7.93
N LYS A 22 11.04 18.37 9.07
CA LYS A 22 11.05 19.76 9.56
C LYS A 22 11.85 20.68 8.64
N ASN A 23 12.96 20.19 8.09
CA ASN A 23 13.80 20.96 7.18
C ASN A 23 13.03 21.30 5.91
N VAL A 24 12.36 20.31 5.31
CA VAL A 24 11.55 20.50 4.08
C VAL A 24 10.41 21.51 4.30
N VAL A 25 9.76 21.49 5.46
CA VAL A 25 8.74 22.48 5.81
C VAL A 25 9.37 23.88 5.99
N SER A 26 10.53 23.99 6.62
CA SER A 26 11.26 25.26 6.76
C SER A 26 11.72 25.85 5.42
N PHE A 27 11.94 25.00 4.41
CA PHE A 27 12.22 25.43 3.03
C PHE A 27 10.96 25.88 2.26
N GLY A 28 9.79 25.97 2.92
CA GLY A 28 8.57 26.54 2.36
C GLY A 28 7.63 25.53 1.71
N VAL A 29 7.91 24.22 1.77
CA VAL A 29 7.00 23.19 1.28
C VAL A 29 5.89 22.95 2.29
N THR A 30 4.63 23.01 1.84
CA THR A 30 3.49 22.76 2.73
C THR A 30 3.38 21.28 3.13
N ARG A 31 2.89 21.01 4.35
CA ARG A 31 2.69 19.64 4.84
C ARG A 31 1.77 18.81 3.94
N ASN A 32 0.78 19.43 3.33
CA ASN A 32 -0.16 18.74 2.42
C ASN A 32 0.56 18.24 1.16
N THR A 33 1.47 19.05 0.59
CA THR A 33 2.27 18.64 -0.57
C THR A 33 3.14 17.43 -0.25
N ILE A 34 3.72 17.39 0.95
CA ILE A 34 4.52 16.24 1.42
C ILE A 34 3.63 15.00 1.58
N ALA A 35 2.47 15.13 2.23
CA ALA A 35 1.56 13.99 2.39
C ALA A 35 1.12 13.40 1.04
N ILE A 36 0.74 14.25 0.09
CA ILE A 36 0.31 13.84 -1.24
C ILE A 36 1.46 13.18 -2.02
N SER A 37 2.68 13.73 -1.94
CA SER A 37 3.83 13.13 -2.62
C SER A 37 4.13 11.72 -2.11
N LYS A 38 4.03 11.48 -0.80
CA LYS A 38 4.19 10.14 -0.21
C LYS A 38 3.15 9.14 -0.69
N VAL A 39 1.89 9.57 -0.75
CA VAL A 39 0.81 8.73 -1.30
C VAL A 39 1.11 8.38 -2.76
N ILE A 40 1.48 9.36 -3.59
CA ILE A 40 1.81 9.13 -5.00
C ILE A 40 2.98 8.16 -5.14
N THR A 41 4.07 8.35 -4.39
CA THR A 41 5.23 7.45 -4.42
C THR A 41 4.84 6.02 -4.05
N ALA A 42 4.07 5.83 -2.98
CA ALA A 42 3.61 4.51 -2.57
C ALA A 42 2.65 3.87 -3.60
N VAL A 43 1.78 4.67 -4.24
CA VAL A 43 0.89 4.19 -5.31
C VAL A 43 1.69 3.71 -6.52
N ILE A 44 2.72 4.43 -6.94
CA ILE A 44 3.58 4.02 -8.07
C ILE A 44 4.28 2.69 -7.77
N LEU A 45 4.90 2.55 -6.58
CA LEU A 45 5.54 1.31 -6.14
C LEU A 45 4.56 0.12 -6.14
N SER A 46 3.35 0.39 -5.65
CA SER A 46 2.27 -0.58 -5.54
C SER A 46 1.76 -1.05 -6.91
N ILE A 47 1.59 -0.13 -7.87
CA ILE A 47 1.20 -0.44 -9.26
C ILE A 47 2.27 -1.28 -9.95
N LEU A 48 3.55 -0.92 -9.81
CA LEU A 48 4.67 -1.68 -10.38
C LEU A 48 4.71 -3.10 -9.82
N SER A 49 4.57 -3.24 -8.50
CA SER A 49 4.53 -4.55 -7.85
C SER A 49 3.33 -5.39 -8.30
N ALA A 50 2.13 -4.79 -8.37
CA ALA A 50 0.94 -5.47 -8.84
C ALA A 50 1.11 -5.98 -10.29
N PHE A 51 1.70 -5.16 -11.17
CA PHE A 51 2.00 -5.57 -12.55
C PHE A 51 2.94 -6.78 -12.61
N ILE A 52 4.02 -6.77 -11.83
CA ILE A 52 4.98 -7.89 -11.75
C ILE A 52 4.30 -9.16 -11.24
N ILE A 53 3.55 -9.07 -10.13
CA ILE A 53 2.89 -10.22 -9.49
C ILE A 53 1.86 -10.84 -10.43
N LEU A 54 0.98 -10.02 -11.01
CA LEU A 54 -0.06 -10.50 -11.91
C LEU A 54 0.55 -11.09 -13.18
N THR A 55 1.59 -10.48 -13.75
CA THR A 55 2.27 -11.01 -14.95
C THR A 55 2.93 -12.36 -14.65
N ALA A 56 3.66 -12.48 -13.53
CA ALA A 56 4.29 -13.72 -13.12
C ALA A 56 3.27 -14.84 -12.87
N PHE A 57 2.18 -14.53 -12.16
CA PHE A 57 1.08 -15.47 -11.89
C PHE A 57 0.38 -15.92 -13.17
N SER A 58 0.25 -15.00 -14.11
CA SER A 58 -0.39 -15.28 -15.38
C SER A 58 0.45 -16.16 -16.28
N ILE A 59 1.75 -15.85 -16.43
CA ILE A 59 2.68 -16.66 -17.22
C ILE A 59 2.76 -18.08 -16.65
N SER A 60 2.82 -18.23 -15.32
CA SER A 60 2.82 -19.55 -14.71
C SER A 60 1.50 -20.29 -14.95
N GLY A 61 0.36 -19.60 -14.87
CA GLY A 61 -0.95 -20.16 -15.22
C GLY A 61 -1.04 -20.62 -16.68
N LEU A 62 -0.54 -19.82 -17.63
CA LEU A 62 -0.50 -20.17 -19.05
C LEU A 62 0.35 -21.42 -19.30
N ILE A 63 1.54 -21.48 -18.68
CA ILE A 63 2.48 -22.61 -18.86
C ILE A 63 1.91 -23.91 -18.27
N LEU A 64 1.30 -23.86 -17.08
CA LEU A 64 0.83 -25.07 -16.40
C LEU A 64 -0.57 -25.53 -16.84
N LEU A 65 -1.47 -24.60 -17.17
CA LEU A 65 -2.91 -24.89 -17.34
C LEU A 65 -3.43 -24.55 -18.74
N GLY A 66 -2.59 -24.06 -19.65
CA GLY A 66 -2.93 -23.86 -21.06
C GLY A 66 -3.72 -22.58 -21.38
N GLY A 67 -4.17 -21.82 -20.38
CA GLY A 67 -4.64 -20.44 -20.51
C GLY A 67 -6.00 -20.21 -21.21
N PRO A 68 -6.88 -19.34 -20.68
CA PRO A 68 -8.09 -18.93 -21.39
C PRO A 68 -7.76 -18.01 -22.58
N SER A 69 -8.62 -18.00 -23.62
CA SER A 69 -8.46 -17.18 -24.83
C SER A 69 -8.49 -15.68 -24.55
N ASP A 70 -9.23 -15.23 -23.52
CA ASP A 70 -9.40 -13.80 -23.15
C ASP A 70 -8.55 -13.38 -21.95
N PHE A 71 -7.34 -13.93 -21.87
CA PHE A 71 -6.38 -13.69 -20.79
C PHE A 71 -6.17 -12.20 -20.47
N LEU A 72 -6.05 -11.35 -21.49
CA LEU A 72 -5.71 -9.93 -21.34
C LEU A 72 -6.87 -9.10 -20.75
N SER A 73 -8.11 -9.44 -21.10
CA SER A 73 -9.32 -8.79 -20.58
C SER A 73 -9.50 -9.10 -19.08
N GLU A 74 -9.42 -10.39 -18.72
CA GLU A 74 -9.55 -10.81 -17.32
C GLU A 74 -8.44 -10.22 -16.44
N PHE A 75 -7.22 -10.12 -16.96
CA PHE A 75 -6.11 -9.47 -16.28
C PHE A 75 -6.44 -8.02 -15.90
N LEU A 76 -6.92 -7.23 -16.87
CA LEU A 76 -7.20 -5.81 -16.66
C LEU A 76 -8.34 -5.58 -15.66
N ILE A 77 -9.40 -6.39 -15.72
CA ILE A 77 -10.53 -6.31 -14.78
C ILE A 77 -10.05 -6.62 -13.36
N ARG A 78 -9.32 -7.73 -13.18
CA ARG A 78 -8.80 -8.14 -11.87
C ARG A 78 -7.81 -7.12 -11.31
N PHE A 79 -6.94 -6.56 -12.15
CA PHE A 79 -6.01 -5.50 -11.78
C PHE A 79 -6.73 -4.24 -11.31
N SER A 80 -7.74 -3.78 -12.06
CA SER A 80 -8.52 -2.59 -11.73
C SER A 80 -9.22 -2.73 -10.37
N LEU A 81 -9.88 -3.86 -10.10
CA LEU A 81 -10.54 -4.12 -8.83
C LEU A 81 -9.55 -4.20 -7.65
N ALA A 82 -8.40 -4.85 -7.84
CA ALA A 82 -7.39 -4.96 -6.80
C ALA A 82 -6.71 -3.61 -6.48
N SER A 83 -6.58 -2.73 -7.47
CA SER A 83 -5.91 -1.43 -7.34
C SER A 83 -6.61 -0.51 -6.34
N VAL A 84 -7.94 -0.48 -6.33
CA VAL A 84 -8.75 0.36 -5.43
C VAL A 84 -8.46 0.02 -3.97
N LEU A 85 -8.44 -1.28 -3.65
CA LEU A 85 -8.17 -1.76 -2.30
C LEU A 85 -6.75 -1.39 -1.83
N TRP A 86 -5.78 -1.42 -2.75
CA TRP A 86 -4.39 -1.07 -2.44
C TRP A 86 -4.24 0.44 -2.22
N ILE A 87 -4.89 1.27 -3.03
CA ILE A 87 -4.89 2.74 -2.85
C ILE A 87 -5.49 3.12 -1.48
N ALA A 88 -6.63 2.51 -1.11
CA ALA A 88 -7.24 2.76 0.20
C ALA A 88 -6.29 2.40 1.36
N ALA A 89 -5.61 1.26 1.27
CA ALA A 89 -4.63 0.83 2.26
C ALA A 89 -3.41 1.77 2.35
N ILE A 90 -2.93 2.29 1.20
CA ILE A 90 -1.84 3.27 1.15
C ILE A 90 -2.24 4.57 1.86
N SER A 91 -3.45 5.07 1.60
CA SER A 91 -3.94 6.30 2.25
C SER A 91 -4.00 6.14 3.77
N ILE A 92 -4.47 5.01 4.27
CA ILE A 92 -4.51 4.71 5.71
C ILE A 92 -3.08 4.62 6.28
N GLY A 93 -2.19 3.88 5.61
CA GLY A 93 -0.81 3.71 6.08
C GLY A 93 -0.02 5.00 6.10
N THR A 94 -0.10 5.80 5.05
CA THR A 94 0.57 7.11 4.97
C THR A 94 0.05 8.07 6.03
N PHE A 95 -1.26 8.06 6.32
CA PHE A 95 -1.81 8.85 7.42
C PHE A 95 -1.22 8.43 8.77
N ILE A 96 -1.19 7.12 9.08
CA ILE A 96 -0.58 6.58 10.30
C ILE A 96 0.90 6.99 10.39
N ALA A 97 1.66 6.86 9.31
CA ALA A 97 3.08 7.21 9.26
C ALA A 97 3.35 8.72 9.47
N LEU A 98 2.42 9.60 9.09
CA LEU A 98 2.54 11.04 9.36
C LEU A 98 2.14 11.42 10.79
N VAL A 99 1.27 10.63 11.43
CA VAL A 99 0.84 10.85 12.82
C VAL A 99 1.93 10.39 13.79
N PHE A 100 2.58 9.26 13.52
CA PHE A 100 3.64 8.72 14.38
C PHE A 100 5.04 9.13 13.89
N ASN A 101 5.86 9.67 14.79
CA ASN A 101 7.24 10.06 14.45
C ASN A 101 8.21 8.86 14.33
N SER A 102 7.81 7.67 14.76
CA SER A 102 8.63 6.46 14.72
C SER A 102 8.09 5.47 13.69
N SER A 103 8.94 5.06 12.75
CA SER A 103 8.61 4.06 11.72
C SER A 103 8.15 2.73 12.32
N ASN A 104 8.80 2.29 13.41
CA ASN A 104 8.45 1.02 14.04
C ASN A 104 7.04 1.06 14.63
N ILE A 105 6.66 2.18 15.24
CA ILE A 105 5.32 2.36 15.82
C ILE A 105 4.28 2.44 14.70
N SER A 106 4.54 3.18 13.61
CA SER A 106 3.62 3.24 12.47
C SER A 106 3.39 1.87 11.84
N ALA A 107 4.44 1.09 11.64
CA ALA A 107 4.33 -0.26 11.10
C ALA A 107 3.49 -1.18 11.99
N ILE A 108 3.75 -1.20 13.31
CA ILE A 108 3.01 -2.04 14.26
C ILE A 108 1.51 -1.66 14.26
N VAL A 109 1.19 -0.37 14.31
CA VAL A 109 -0.20 0.10 14.29
C VAL A 109 -0.88 -0.27 12.97
N TYR A 110 -0.20 -0.08 11.84
CA TYR A 110 -0.74 -0.43 10.52
C TYR A 110 -1.07 -1.93 10.45
N PHE A 111 -0.12 -2.81 10.76
CA PHE A 111 -0.36 -4.25 10.72
C PHE A 111 -1.39 -4.69 11.78
N GLY A 112 -1.38 -4.07 12.96
CA GLY A 112 -2.36 -4.34 14.01
C GLY A 112 -3.80 -4.11 13.55
N ILE A 113 -4.07 -2.96 12.89
CA ILE A 113 -5.40 -2.66 12.36
C ILE A 113 -5.85 -3.75 11.38
N PHE A 114 -5.04 -4.05 10.36
CA PHE A 114 -5.42 -5.02 9.32
C PHE A 114 -5.54 -6.46 9.82
N LEU A 115 -4.71 -6.88 10.77
CA LEU A 115 -4.79 -8.21 11.37
C LEU A 115 -6.01 -8.36 12.28
N MET A 116 -6.36 -7.30 13.03
CA MET A 116 -7.50 -7.34 13.94
C MET A 116 -8.85 -7.13 13.25
N THR A 117 -8.90 -6.55 12.05
CA THR A 117 -10.15 -6.34 11.29
C THR A 117 -11.00 -7.60 11.20
N LYS A 118 -10.40 -8.76 10.91
CA LYS A 118 -11.15 -10.04 10.82
C LYS A 118 -11.80 -10.41 12.15
N ASN A 119 -11.07 -10.25 13.26
CA ASN A 119 -11.55 -10.60 14.59
C ASN A 119 -12.69 -9.67 15.03
N ILE A 120 -12.59 -8.37 14.72
CA ILE A 120 -13.63 -7.38 15.02
C ILE A 120 -14.91 -7.70 14.25
N ILE A 121 -14.81 -7.97 12.94
CA ILE A 121 -15.98 -8.34 12.13
C ILE A 121 -16.63 -9.62 12.66
N SER A 122 -15.82 -10.61 13.05
CA SER A 122 -16.33 -11.87 13.61
C SER A 122 -17.07 -11.65 14.93
N LEU A 123 -16.56 -10.78 15.81
CA LEU A 123 -17.23 -10.46 17.08
C LEU A 123 -18.55 -9.72 16.86
N VAL A 124 -18.58 -8.77 15.92
CA VAL A 124 -19.80 -8.02 15.57
C VAL A 124 -20.85 -8.94 14.93
N SER A 125 -20.44 -9.92 14.12
CA SER A 125 -21.39 -10.88 13.53
C SER A 125 -22.00 -11.88 14.53
N LEU A 126 -21.42 -11.96 15.73
CA LEU A 126 -21.83 -12.87 16.80
C LEU A 126 -22.79 -12.20 17.80
N LEU A 127 -22.92 -10.87 17.72
CA LEU A 127 -23.79 -10.00 18.50
C LEU A 127 -25.15 -9.83 17.80
#